data_AF-A0A1J3K5W1-F1
#
_entry.id   AF-A0A1J3K5W1-F1
#
_cell.length_a   1.000
_cell.length_b   1.000
_cell.length_c   1.000
_cell.angle_alpha   90.00
_cell.angle_beta   90.00
_cell.angle_gamma   90.00
#
_symmetry.space_group_name_H-M   'P 1'
#
loop_
_entity.id
_entity.type
_entity.pdbx_description
1 polymer ?
#
loop_
_entity_poly.entity_id
_entity_poly.type
_entity_poly.pdbx_seq_one_letter_code
_entity_poly.pdbx_strand_id
1 'polypeptide(L)'
;LAVLLQWRLHRKKQRRKLPPGSMGWPYIGETLRLYTENPNSFFATRQNKYGDIFKTHILGCPCVMISSPEAARMVLVSKAHMFKPTYPPSKERMIGPEALFFHQGSYHSTLKRLVQSSFMPSALRPTVPHIELLVLQTLSSWTSQKSINTLQHMKRYSFDVAIMS
;
A
#
# COMPACT_ATOMS: atom_id res chain seq x y z
N LEU A 1 29.87 19.13 -5.64
CA LEU A 1 29.60 19.62 -7.01
C LEU A 1 29.96 18.59 -8.10
N ALA A 2 31.12 17.92 -8.01
CA ALA A 2 31.54 16.91 -9.00
C ALA A 2 30.61 15.67 -9.11
N VAL A 3 30.07 15.18 -7.98
CA VAL A 3 29.14 14.01 -7.96
C VAL A 3 27.82 14.31 -8.69
N LEU A 4 27.32 15.55 -8.61
CA LEU A 4 26.12 15.99 -9.32
C LEU A 4 26.34 16.11 -10.84
N LEU A 5 27.56 16.45 -11.26
CA LEU A 5 27.93 16.54 -12.68
C LEU A 5 28.08 15.15 -13.32
N GLN A 6 28.72 14.19 -12.64
CA GLN A 6 28.86 12.81 -13.15
C GLN A 6 27.50 12.13 -13.38
N TRP A 7 26.51 12.39 -12.50
CA TRP A 7 25.15 11.85 -12.66
C TRP A 7 24.40 12.41 -13.89
N ARG A 8 24.73 13.63 -14.32
CA ARG A 8 24.13 14.29 -15.50
C ARG A 8 24.75 13.80 -16.82
N LEU A 9 26.05 13.50 -16.82
CA LEU A 9 26.78 13.20 -18.06
C LEU A 9 26.61 11.75 -18.54
N HIS A 10 26.26 10.81 -17.66
CA HIS A 10 26.19 9.37 -18.00
C HIS A 10 24.85 8.90 -18.62
N ARG A 11 23.97 9.82 -19.03
CA ARG A 11 22.57 9.50 -19.44
C ARG A 11 22.21 10.02 -20.84
N LYS A 12 23.12 9.98 -21.81
CA LYS A 12 22.83 10.19 -23.23
C LYS A 12 22.67 8.85 -23.98
N LYS A 13 21.49 8.23 -23.85
CA LYS A 13 21.06 7.09 -24.69
C LYS A 13 19.55 7.25 -24.87
N GLN A 14 19.08 7.58 -26.09
CA GLN A 14 17.66 7.78 -26.50
C GLN A 14 16.64 7.47 -25.38
N ARG A 15 16.43 8.43 -24.48
CA ARG A 15 15.60 8.20 -23.28
C ARG A 15 14.18 8.51 -23.66
N ARG A 16 13.33 7.48 -23.73
CA ARG A 16 11.88 7.65 -23.69
C ARG A 16 11.56 8.71 -22.63
N LYS A 17 10.76 9.72 -23.00
CA LYS A 17 10.40 10.81 -22.10
C LYS A 17 9.68 10.19 -20.89
N LEU A 18 10.27 10.35 -19.71
CA LEU A 18 9.62 9.96 -18.46
C LEU A 18 8.48 10.93 -18.14
N PRO A 19 7.49 10.51 -17.34
CA PRO A 19 6.47 11.43 -16.82
C PRO A 19 7.10 12.65 -16.12
N PRO A 20 6.38 13.78 -16.09
CA PRO A 20 6.77 14.95 -15.29
C PRO A 20 6.88 14.56 -13.80
N GLY A 21 7.57 15.38 -12.99
CA GLY A 21 7.69 15.14 -11.55
C GLY A 21 9.09 15.36 -10.99
N SER A 22 9.21 15.26 -9.68
CA SER A 22 10.43 15.53 -8.91
C SER A 22 11.03 14.25 -8.35
N MET A 23 12.34 14.05 -8.48
CA MET A 23 13.03 12.93 -7.81
C MET A 23 13.50 13.27 -6.39
N GLY A 24 13.20 14.48 -5.91
CA GLY A 24 13.59 14.94 -4.58
C GLY A 24 15.11 14.92 -4.34
N TRP A 25 15.48 14.67 -3.10
CA TRP A 25 16.88 14.60 -2.67
C TRP A 25 17.55 13.29 -3.13
N PRO A 26 18.88 13.26 -3.33
CA PRO A 26 19.60 12.01 -3.58
C PRO A 26 19.30 10.96 -2.49
N TYR A 27 19.13 9.70 -2.89
CA TYR A 27 18.84 8.53 -2.04
C TYR A 27 17.50 8.51 -1.29
N ILE A 28 17.08 9.61 -0.66
CA ILE A 28 15.84 9.66 0.14
C ILE A 28 14.64 10.21 -0.63
N GLY A 29 14.87 10.92 -1.74
CA GLY A 29 13.81 11.47 -2.57
C GLY A 29 12.94 12.48 -1.85
N GLU A 30 11.63 12.27 -1.91
CA GLU A 30 10.59 13.04 -1.25
C GLU A 30 10.04 12.33 0.00
N THR A 31 10.70 11.25 0.45
CA THR A 31 10.23 10.40 1.56
C THR A 31 10.01 11.17 2.85
N LEU A 32 10.90 12.11 3.19
CA LEU A 32 10.72 12.92 4.41
C LEU A 32 9.44 13.75 4.33
N ARG A 33 9.18 14.38 3.17
CA ARG A 33 7.95 15.14 2.95
C ARG A 33 6.71 14.26 3.05
N LEU A 34 6.77 13.03 2.54
CA LEU A 34 5.67 12.06 2.67
C LEU A 34 5.33 11.78 4.15
N TYR A 35 6.32 11.76 5.05
CA TYR A 35 6.12 11.50 6.47
C TYR A 35 5.81 12.75 7.30
N THR A 36 6.26 13.93 6.87
CA THR A 36 6.04 15.19 7.61
C THR A 36 4.79 15.94 7.15
N GLU A 37 4.36 15.76 5.90
CA GLU A 37 3.14 16.35 5.35
C GLU A 37 1.95 15.40 5.57
N ASN A 38 0.73 15.94 5.51
CA ASN A 38 -0.46 15.08 5.40
C ASN A 38 -0.37 14.28 4.07
N PRO A 39 -0.52 12.95 4.07
CA PRO A 39 -0.38 12.14 2.86
C PRO A 39 -1.32 12.57 1.73
N ASN A 40 -2.55 12.98 2.06
CA ASN A 40 -3.52 13.43 1.07
C ASN A 40 -3.05 14.74 0.42
N SER A 41 -2.55 15.69 1.20
CA SER A 41 -2.00 16.93 0.63
C SER A 41 -0.73 16.65 -0.18
N PHE A 42 0.14 15.76 0.29
CA PHE A 42 1.37 15.39 -0.40
C PHE A 42 1.08 14.92 -1.83
N PHE A 43 0.13 13.99 -2.00
CA PHE A 43 -0.24 13.48 -3.33
C PHE A 43 -1.05 14.49 -4.14
N ALA A 44 -2.04 15.16 -3.54
CA ALA A 44 -2.89 16.13 -4.25
C ALA A 44 -2.08 17.30 -4.84
N THR A 45 -1.14 17.87 -4.09
CA THR A 45 -0.29 18.97 -4.59
C THR A 45 0.56 18.54 -5.80
N ARG A 46 1.02 17.28 -5.82
CA ARG A 46 1.84 16.73 -6.91
C ARG A 46 0.98 16.40 -8.12
N GLN A 47 -0.20 15.83 -7.91
CA GLN A 47 -1.19 15.61 -8.97
C GLN A 47 -1.58 16.93 -9.63
N ASN A 48 -1.92 17.97 -8.85
CA ASN A 48 -2.28 19.28 -9.39
C ASN A 48 -1.13 19.93 -10.19
N LYS A 49 0.12 19.67 -9.79
CA LYS A 49 1.30 20.26 -10.44
C LYS A 49 1.79 19.49 -11.67
N TYR A 50 1.71 18.17 -11.65
CA TYR A 50 2.34 17.29 -12.65
C TYR A 50 1.33 16.48 -13.48
N GLY A 51 0.05 16.50 -13.11
CA GLY A 51 -1.01 15.69 -13.71
C GLY A 51 -1.14 14.30 -13.08
N ASP A 52 -2.03 13.48 -13.66
CA ASP A 52 -2.41 12.17 -13.09
C ASP A 52 -1.33 11.08 -13.18
N ILE A 53 -0.26 11.35 -13.93
CA ILE A 53 0.87 10.44 -14.09
C ILE A 53 2.14 11.24 -13.88
N PHE A 54 2.83 10.98 -12.77
CA PHE A 54 4.05 11.71 -12.42
C PHE A 54 5.09 10.81 -11.77
N LYS A 55 6.37 11.13 -11.96
CA LYS A 55 7.48 10.44 -11.29
C LYS A 55 7.75 11.06 -9.92
N THR A 56 8.08 10.21 -8.96
CA THR A 56 8.62 10.63 -7.66
C THR A 56 9.64 9.61 -7.15
N HIS A 57 10.23 9.89 -6.00
CA HIS A 57 11.12 8.98 -5.30
C HIS A 57 10.71 8.94 -3.84
N ILE A 58 10.10 7.84 -3.40
CA ILE A 58 9.63 7.67 -2.03
C ILE A 58 10.02 6.30 -1.50
N LEU A 59 10.25 6.18 -0.20
CA LEU A 59 10.62 4.94 0.49
C LEU A 59 11.87 4.25 -0.11
N GLY A 60 12.80 5.06 -0.66
CA GLY A 60 14.01 4.56 -1.33
C GLY A 60 13.78 3.97 -2.73
N CYS A 61 12.58 4.15 -3.30
CA CYS A 61 12.20 3.60 -4.60
C CYS A 61 11.82 4.71 -5.60
N PRO A 62 12.56 4.87 -6.72
CA PRO A 62 12.11 5.65 -7.86
C PRO A 62 10.81 5.04 -8.41
N CYS A 63 9.72 5.81 -8.44
CA CYS A 63 8.42 5.30 -8.85
C CYS A 63 7.67 6.29 -9.75
N VAL A 64 6.64 5.76 -10.43
CA VAL A 64 5.65 6.53 -11.16
C VAL A 64 4.33 6.38 -10.42
N MET A 65 3.77 7.49 -9.98
CA MET A 65 2.43 7.54 -9.41
C MET A 65 1.41 7.67 -10.53
N ILE A 66 0.30 6.95 -10.36
CA ILE A 66 -0.85 6.98 -11.27
C ILE A 66 -2.10 7.24 -10.43
N SER A 67 -2.90 8.22 -10.83
CA SER A 67 -4.20 8.54 -10.21
C SER A 67 -5.37 8.47 -11.20
N SER A 68 -5.09 8.27 -12.50
CA SER A 68 -6.13 8.03 -13.51
C SER A 68 -6.70 6.61 -13.39
N PRO A 69 -8.04 6.43 -13.40
CA PRO A 69 -8.68 5.12 -13.44
C PRO A 69 -8.24 4.26 -14.63
N GLU A 70 -8.04 4.87 -15.80
CA GLU A 70 -7.59 4.20 -17.02
C GLU A 70 -6.17 3.65 -16.87
N ALA A 71 -5.27 4.45 -16.30
CA ALA A 71 -3.90 4.04 -16.00
C ALA A 71 -3.87 2.93 -14.93
N ALA A 72 -4.66 3.07 -13.87
CA ALA A 72 -4.79 2.04 -12.83
C ALA A 72 -5.31 0.72 -13.40
N ARG A 73 -6.34 0.75 -14.26
CA ARG A 73 -6.86 -0.43 -14.96
C ARG A 73 -5.82 -1.05 -15.88
N MET A 74 -5.02 -0.25 -16.58
CA MET A 74 -3.93 -0.76 -17.41
C MET A 74 -2.92 -1.54 -16.57
N VAL A 75 -2.48 -0.99 -15.44
CA VAL A 75 -1.46 -1.59 -14.57
C VAL A 75 -1.99 -2.82 -13.83
N LEU A 76 -3.22 -2.77 -13.32
CA LEU A 76 -3.78 -3.81 -12.45
C LEU A 76 -4.54 -4.90 -13.21
N VAL A 77 -4.98 -4.64 -14.45
CA VAL A 77 -5.84 -5.56 -15.21
C VAL A 77 -5.30 -5.79 -16.61
N SER A 78 -5.39 -4.80 -17.50
CA SER A 78 -5.23 -5.01 -18.95
C SER A 78 -3.80 -5.38 -19.35
N LYS A 79 -2.80 -4.92 -18.60
CA LYS A 79 -1.38 -5.23 -18.82
C LYS A 79 -0.71 -5.70 -17.53
N ALA A 80 -1.46 -6.33 -16.61
CA ALA A 80 -0.95 -6.75 -15.30
C ALA A 80 0.33 -7.62 -15.40
N HIS A 81 0.43 -8.47 -16.42
CA HIS A 81 1.60 -9.31 -16.67
C HIS A 81 2.90 -8.54 -16.95
N MET A 82 2.81 -7.25 -17.30
CA MET A 82 3.96 -6.36 -17.50
C MET A 82 4.49 -5.76 -16.20
N PHE A 83 3.78 -5.95 -15.08
CA PHE A 83 4.10 -5.35 -13.79
C PHE A 83 4.27 -6.44 -12.72
N LYS A 84 5.26 -6.23 -11.84
CA LYS A 84 5.47 -7.08 -10.67
C LYS A 84 5.26 -6.25 -9.39
N PRO A 85 4.43 -6.71 -8.45
CA PRO A 85 4.37 -6.13 -7.11
C PRO A 85 5.78 -6.01 -6.52
N THR A 86 6.12 -4.80 -6.10
CA THR A 86 7.42 -4.49 -5.48
C THR A 86 7.16 -3.71 -4.20
N TYR A 87 7.95 -3.98 -3.17
CA TYR A 87 7.79 -3.38 -1.85
C TYR A 87 9.15 -2.91 -1.32
N PRO A 88 9.18 -1.94 -0.39
CA PRO A 88 10.39 -1.59 0.32
C PRO A 88 10.98 -2.81 1.05
N PRO A 89 12.31 -3.01 1.05
CA PRO A 89 12.95 -4.15 1.73
C PRO A 89 12.61 -4.26 3.23
N SER A 90 12.27 -3.14 3.88
CA SER A 90 11.82 -3.13 5.27
C SER A 90 10.53 -3.92 5.49
N LYS A 91 9.61 -3.92 4.51
CA LYS A 91 8.35 -4.65 4.61
C LYS A 91 8.61 -6.15 4.65
N GLU A 92 9.46 -6.66 3.76
CA GLU A 92 9.81 -8.07 3.67
C GLU A 92 10.50 -8.57 4.94
N ARG A 93 11.45 -7.80 5.47
CA ARG A 93 12.11 -8.14 6.73
C ARG A 93 11.14 -8.22 7.92
N MET A 94 10.11 -7.37 7.92
CA MET A 94 9.14 -7.30 9.02
C MET A 94 8.13 -8.44 9.00
N ILE A 95 7.57 -8.77 7.83
CA ILE A 95 6.49 -9.77 7.71
C ILE A 95 6.98 -11.16 7.30
N GLY A 96 8.23 -11.28 6.86
CA GLY A 96 8.85 -12.53 6.43
C GLY A 96 8.79 -12.75 4.91
N PRO A 97 9.81 -13.42 4.34
CA PRO A 97 9.91 -13.67 2.90
C PRO A 97 8.81 -14.60 2.37
N GLU A 98 8.22 -15.41 3.25
CA GLU A 98 7.15 -16.35 2.89
C GLU A 98 5.76 -15.69 2.78
N ALA A 99 5.64 -14.39 3.09
CA ALA A 99 4.37 -13.70 2.99
C ALA A 99 3.87 -13.66 1.54
N LEU A 100 2.55 -13.87 1.36
CA LEU A 100 1.86 -13.94 0.06
C LEU A 100 2.29 -12.82 -0.90
N PHE A 101 2.52 -11.60 -0.39
CA PHE A 101 2.85 -10.42 -1.20
C PHE A 101 4.15 -10.53 -2.01
N PHE A 102 5.11 -11.36 -1.59
CA PHE A 102 6.44 -11.42 -2.21
C PHE A 102 6.57 -12.49 -3.29
N HIS A 103 5.56 -13.35 -3.41
CA HIS A 103 5.55 -14.48 -4.33
C HIS A 103 4.87 -14.14 -5.66
N GLN A 104 5.18 -14.89 -6.71
CA GLN A 104 4.59 -14.73 -8.05
C GLN A 104 4.24 -16.09 -8.69
N GLY A 105 3.52 -16.05 -9.80
CA GLY A 105 3.23 -17.23 -10.62
C GLY A 105 2.37 -18.28 -9.91
N SER A 106 2.62 -19.56 -10.21
CA SER A 106 1.84 -20.69 -9.70
C SER A 106 1.90 -20.83 -8.18
N TYR A 107 3.05 -20.52 -7.57
CA TYR A 107 3.21 -20.56 -6.12
C TYR A 107 2.32 -19.51 -5.44
N HIS A 108 2.38 -18.25 -5.89
CA HIS A 108 1.47 -17.20 -5.43
C HIS A 108 0.00 -17.57 -5.65
N SER A 109 -0.36 -18.09 -6.82
CA SER A 109 -1.75 -18.50 -7.10
C SER A 109 -2.24 -19.60 -6.14
N THR A 110 -1.36 -20.53 -5.78
CA THR A 110 -1.67 -21.60 -4.82
C THR A 110 -1.88 -21.02 -3.41
N LEU A 111 -0.94 -20.22 -2.93
CA LEU A 111 -1.07 -19.54 -1.62
C LEU A 111 -2.31 -18.65 -1.57
N LYS A 112 -2.57 -17.86 -2.62
CA LYS A 112 -3.75 -17.00 -2.72
C LYS A 112 -5.03 -17.80 -2.62
N ARG A 113 -5.12 -18.96 -3.29
CA ARG A 113 -6.30 -19.83 -3.23
C ARG A 113 -6.52 -20.39 -1.82
N LEU A 114 -5.46 -20.77 -1.12
CA LEU A 114 -5.56 -21.22 0.28
C LEU A 114 -6.10 -20.08 1.17
N VAL A 115 -5.51 -18.89 1.09
CA VAL A 115 -5.98 -17.72 1.86
C VAL A 115 -7.44 -17.39 1.52
N GLN A 116 -7.81 -17.36 0.24
CA GLN A 116 -9.18 -17.06 -0.18
C GLN A 116 -10.20 -18.09 0.30
N SER A 117 -9.82 -19.35 0.48
CA SER A 117 -10.73 -20.40 0.96
C SER A 117 -11.30 -20.09 2.36
N SER A 118 -10.49 -19.46 3.23
CA SER A 118 -10.93 -19.01 4.57
C SER A 118 -11.94 -17.86 4.52
N PHE A 119 -12.05 -17.15 3.39
CA PHE A 119 -13.00 -16.05 3.18
C PHE A 119 -14.21 -16.45 2.32
N MET A 120 -14.41 -17.74 2.03
CA MET A 120 -15.58 -18.19 1.30
C MET A 120 -16.85 -18.05 2.16
N PRO A 121 -18.02 -17.79 1.56
CA PRO A 121 -19.27 -17.66 2.31
C PRO A 121 -19.56 -18.86 3.23
N SER A 122 -19.20 -20.08 2.81
CA SER A 122 -19.34 -21.29 3.63
C SER A 122 -18.45 -21.28 4.88
N ALA A 123 -17.25 -20.71 4.79
CA ALA A 123 -16.32 -20.56 5.91
C ALA A 123 -16.71 -19.40 6.84
N LEU A 124 -17.27 -18.32 6.29
CA LEU A 124 -17.64 -17.12 7.05
C LEU A 124 -19.01 -17.20 7.73
N ARG A 125 -20.01 -17.87 7.14
CA ARG A 125 -21.37 -17.94 7.72
C ARG A 125 -21.40 -18.41 9.18
N PRO A 126 -20.63 -19.45 9.59
CA PRO A 126 -20.60 -19.88 10.99
C PRO A 126 -19.96 -18.88 11.96
N THR A 127 -19.12 -17.96 11.47
CA THR A 127 -18.45 -16.96 12.33
C THR A 127 -19.35 -15.75 12.61
N VAL A 128 -20.36 -15.49 11.78
CA VAL A 128 -21.26 -14.32 11.91
C VAL A 128 -21.89 -14.19 13.30
N PRO A 129 -22.49 -15.23 13.91
CA PRO A 129 -23.07 -15.11 15.25
C PRO A 129 -22.04 -14.74 16.31
N HIS A 130 -20.80 -15.23 16.18
CA HIS A 130 -19.74 -14.93 17.13
C HIS A 130 -19.25 -13.48 16.99
N ILE A 131 -19.13 -12.98 15.75
CA ILE A 131 -18.81 -11.57 15.49
C ILE A 131 -19.92 -10.67 16.05
N GLU A 132 -21.18 -11.03 15.85
CA GLU A 132 -22.33 -10.30 16.42
C GLU A 132 -22.26 -10.24 17.95
N LEU A 133 -21.98 -11.36 18.61
CA LEU A 133 -21.79 -11.39 20.06
C LEU A 133 -20.65 -10.46 20.52
N LEU A 134 -19.51 -10.46 19.83
CA LEU A 134 -18.41 -9.53 20.13
C LEU A 134 -18.82 -8.06 19.97
N VAL A 135 -19.59 -7.74 18.92
CA VAL A 135 -20.10 -6.38 18.70
C VAL A 135 -21.01 -5.98 19.85
N LEU A 136 -21.97 -6.82 20.24
CA LEU A 136 -22.90 -6.54 21.34
C LEU A 136 -22.18 -6.35 22.68
N GLN A 137 -21.17 -7.17 22.97
CA GLN A 137 -20.32 -7.02 24.15
C GLN A 137 -19.49 -5.74 24.11
N THR A 138 -18.95 -5.39 22.95
CA THR A 138 -18.15 -4.16 22.77
C THR A 138 -19.04 -2.94 22.99
N LEU A 139 -20.24 -2.90 22.39
CA LEU A 139 -21.17 -1.79 22.52
C LEU A 139 -21.72 -1.65 23.94
N SER A 140 -22.03 -2.75 24.63
CA SER A 140 -22.50 -2.69 26.02
C SER A 140 -21.43 -2.15 26.97
N SER A 141 -20.14 -2.37 26.68
CA SER A 141 -19.06 -1.77 27.47
C SER A 141 -19.00 -0.23 27.33
N TRP A 142 -19.48 0.32 26.20
CA TRP A 142 -19.43 1.76 25.92
C TRP A 142 -20.53 2.55 26.63
N THR A 143 -21.70 1.95 26.87
CA THR A 143 -22.85 2.65 27.47
C THR A 143 -22.58 3.13 28.89
N SER A 144 -21.63 2.49 29.58
CA SER A 144 -21.19 2.87 30.93
C SER A 144 -20.24 4.07 30.96
N GLN A 145 -19.77 4.55 29.80
CA GLN A 145 -18.72 5.56 29.70
C GLN A 145 -19.26 6.89 29.18
N LYS A 146 -18.83 8.00 29.80
CA LYS A 146 -19.20 9.36 29.37
C LYS A 146 -18.59 9.74 28.01
N SER A 147 -17.43 9.17 27.67
CA SER A 147 -16.75 9.33 26.39
C SER A 147 -15.90 8.09 26.11
N ILE A 148 -15.72 7.78 24.82
CA ILE A 148 -14.96 6.61 24.37
C ILE A 148 -13.89 7.01 23.37
N ASN A 149 -12.77 6.28 23.36
CA ASN A 149 -11.78 6.37 22.29
C ASN A 149 -12.10 5.33 21.21
N THR A 150 -12.87 5.73 20.20
CA THR A 150 -13.32 4.83 19.13
C THR A 150 -12.16 4.17 18.40
N LEU A 151 -11.04 4.86 18.18
CA LEU A 151 -9.85 4.27 17.54
C LEU A 151 -9.29 3.10 18.34
N GLN A 152 -9.20 3.24 19.67
CA GLN A 152 -8.70 2.17 20.54
C GLN A 152 -9.66 0.98 20.56
N HIS A 153 -10.97 1.24 20.68
CA HIS A 153 -11.97 0.17 20.69
C HIS A 153 -12.04 -0.56 19.35
N MET A 154 -12.01 0.16 18.22
CA MET A 154 -12.04 -0.46 16.89
C MET A 154 -10.77 -1.27 16.61
N LYS A 155 -9.60 -0.85 17.10
CA LYS A 155 -8.37 -1.65 17.02
C LYS A 155 -8.50 -2.96 17.80
N ARG A 156 -8.99 -2.90 19.04
CA ARG A 156 -9.20 -4.08 19.88
C ARG A 156 -10.22 -5.03 19.24
N TYR A 157 -11.38 -4.51 18.86
CA TYR A 157 -12.42 -5.28 18.19
C TYR A 157 -11.92 -5.98 16.91
N SER A 158 -11.18 -5.26 16.05
CA SER A 158 -10.63 -5.85 14.83
C SER A 158 -9.62 -6.96 15.11
N PHE A 159 -8.84 -6.82 16.19
CA PHE A 159 -7.91 -7.86 16.64
C PHE A 159 -8.66 -9.07 17.20
N ASP A 160 -9.65 -8.85 18.05
CA ASP A 160 -10.47 -9.92 18.65
C ASP A 160 -11.19 -10.72 17.55
N VAL A 161 -11.73 -10.06 16.52
CA VAL A 161 -12.30 -10.75 15.35
C VAL A 161 -11.25 -11.54 14.57
N ALA A 162 -10.04 -10.99 14.39
CA ALA A 162 -8.99 -11.64 13.60
C ALA A 162 -8.43 -12.93 14.25
N ILE A 163 -8.49 -13.04 15.59
CA ILE A 163 -8.00 -14.24 16.31
C ILE A 163 -9.06 -15.34 16.47
N MET A 164 -10.32 -15.06 16.14
CA MET A 164 -11.42 -16.05 16.21
C MET A 164 -11.49 -16.98 15.00
N SER A 165 -10.88 -16.56 13.88
CA SER A 165 -10.81 -17.30 12.61
C SER A 165 -9.65 -18.29 12.55
#